data_AF-A0A1Q3L882-F1
#
_entry.id   AF-A0A1Q3L882-F1
#
_cell.length_a   1.000
_cell.length_b   1.000
_cell.length_c   1.000
_cell.angle_alpha   90.00
_cell.angle_beta   90.00
_cell.angle_gamma   90.00
#
_symmetry.space_group_name_H-M   'P 1'
#
loop_
_entity.id
_entity.type
_entity.pdbx_description
1 polymer ?
#
loop_
_entity_poly.entity_id
_entity_poly.type
_entity_poly.pdbx_seq_one_letter_code
_entity_poly.pdbx_strand_id
1 'polypeptide(L)'
;MPTFNDPKADADEAYAALRGLAHATRTFENPADTYDVLGNLLGGMGSLAQVIDQLAGAHLAARHRAFDDTGDQLAGETAAEAAGRELLAVKALLDQAYRGLDVAMSQSGKIAWHPEPPVSALGQVNEADAVRTVEEIGTLKLTVWPITPLGVHHRYGYLIEDQATGAVAGGRDLFTGIEPVTPEQAMRELVIYLQAEGDNRQRALDHPDEPAPELMFPEAIADAAHANDAALDARASSTWQGPVQLAELLGAPRDPVPEPEKAGRWISVVFLHGEDADHVLDLIEKNGPDAAIEHLAGYDFGEETVQAALANGYVYDEPPTGALDRTATHDVYTLTYSPSLGHVALLREYDATPDPALLDIDDPAPVERQEPTAAREARSPRAERSGSSWFGRRTGTASSSQGLAL
;
A
#
# COMPACT_ATOMS: atom_id res chain seq x y z
N MET A 1 2.68 -14.84 -23.56
CA MET A 1 1.23 -14.97 -23.81
C MET A 1 0.73 -15.95 -22.79
N PRO A 2 -0.33 -15.63 -22.02
CA PRO A 2 -0.87 -16.58 -21.04
C PRO A 2 -1.32 -17.84 -21.78
N THR A 3 -1.01 -19.00 -21.23
CA THR A 3 -1.31 -20.28 -21.90
C THR A 3 -2.68 -20.82 -21.52
N PHE A 4 -3.30 -20.33 -20.44
CA PHE A 4 -4.67 -20.61 -19.99
C PHE A 4 -4.99 -22.11 -19.79
N ASN A 5 -3.97 -22.95 -19.69
CA ASN A 5 -4.10 -24.40 -19.58
C ASN A 5 -3.29 -24.97 -18.42
N ASP A 6 -2.53 -24.13 -17.72
CA ASP A 6 -1.75 -24.50 -16.54
C ASP A 6 -2.18 -23.63 -15.35
N PRO A 7 -3.14 -24.10 -14.54
CA PRO A 7 -3.68 -23.33 -13.42
C PRO A 7 -2.64 -22.89 -12.40
N LYS A 8 -1.49 -23.60 -12.28
CA LYS A 8 -0.42 -23.21 -11.36
C LYS A 8 0.34 -22.00 -11.90
N ALA A 9 0.87 -22.11 -13.12
CA ALA A 9 1.59 -21.02 -13.76
C ALA A 9 0.69 -19.78 -13.95
N ASP A 10 -0.59 -19.97 -14.32
CA ASP A 10 -1.54 -18.87 -14.47
C ASP A 10 -1.85 -18.19 -13.11
N ALA A 11 -1.78 -18.91 -11.98
CA ALA A 11 -1.93 -18.33 -10.64
C ALA A 11 -0.70 -17.50 -10.22
N ASP A 12 0.51 -17.97 -10.55
CA ASP A 12 1.76 -17.25 -10.30
C ASP A 12 1.81 -15.94 -11.11
N GLU A 13 1.41 -15.98 -12.40
CA GLU A 13 1.26 -14.78 -13.23
C GLU A 13 0.26 -13.77 -12.64
N ALA A 14 -0.87 -14.26 -12.11
CA ALA A 14 -1.88 -13.41 -11.47
C ALA A 14 -1.34 -12.73 -10.19
N TYR A 15 -0.60 -13.46 -9.36
CA TYR A 15 0.07 -12.91 -8.17
C TYR A 15 1.07 -11.81 -8.57
N ALA A 16 1.93 -12.07 -9.55
CA ALA A 16 2.91 -11.10 -10.02
C ALA A 16 2.25 -9.82 -10.57
N ALA A 17 1.14 -9.96 -11.31
CA ALA A 17 0.36 -8.83 -11.83
C ALA A 17 -0.24 -7.97 -10.71
N LEU A 18 -0.81 -8.58 -9.67
CA LEU A 18 -1.35 -7.85 -8.51
C LEU A 18 -0.26 -7.13 -7.72
N ARG A 19 0.92 -7.75 -7.56
CA ARG A 19 2.07 -7.11 -6.92
C ARG A 19 2.56 -5.90 -7.71
N GLY A 20 2.66 -6.04 -9.03
CA GLY A 20 2.99 -4.93 -9.93
C GLY A 20 1.98 -3.79 -9.85
N LEU A 21 0.68 -4.12 -9.79
CA LEU A 21 -0.38 -3.13 -9.61
C LEU A 21 -0.27 -2.40 -8.27
N ALA A 22 -0.08 -3.14 -7.16
CA ALA A 22 0.07 -2.54 -5.83
C ALA A 22 1.22 -1.51 -5.78
N HIS A 23 2.35 -1.82 -6.42
CA HIS A 23 3.47 -0.89 -6.54
C HIS A 23 3.09 0.34 -7.39
N ALA A 24 2.46 0.13 -8.56
CA ALA A 24 2.08 1.22 -9.47
C ALA A 24 1.00 2.16 -8.89
N THR A 25 0.14 1.66 -8.00
CA THR A 25 -0.95 2.45 -7.39
C THR A 25 -0.55 3.23 -6.14
N ARG A 26 0.75 3.23 -5.76
CA ARG A 26 1.25 4.04 -4.63
C ARG A 26 1.04 5.54 -4.86
N THR A 27 1.11 5.97 -6.11
CA THR A 27 0.89 7.34 -6.53
C THR A 27 -0.01 7.38 -7.76
N PHE A 28 -0.79 8.45 -7.91
CA PHE A 28 -1.58 8.72 -9.09
C PHE A 28 -1.31 10.15 -9.55
N GLU A 29 -0.57 10.29 -10.66
CA GLU A 29 -0.32 11.62 -11.26
C GLU A 29 -1.63 12.27 -11.74
N ASN A 30 -2.53 11.46 -12.30
CA ASN A 30 -3.86 11.86 -12.69
C ASN A 30 -4.90 11.11 -11.84
N PRO A 31 -5.62 11.77 -10.91
CA PRO A 31 -6.60 11.10 -10.07
C PRO A 31 -7.77 10.50 -10.85
N ALA A 32 -8.00 10.93 -12.10
CA ALA A 32 -9.01 10.31 -12.96
C ALA A 32 -8.70 8.85 -13.33
N ASP A 33 -7.42 8.46 -13.35
CA ASP A 33 -7.01 7.10 -13.70
C ASP A 33 -7.46 6.06 -12.65
N THR A 34 -7.76 6.52 -11.42
CA THR A 34 -8.32 5.66 -10.36
C THR A 34 -9.62 4.98 -10.80
N TYR A 35 -10.43 5.62 -11.64
CA TYR A 35 -11.67 5.04 -12.15
C TYR A 35 -11.41 3.80 -13.01
N ASP A 36 -10.46 3.89 -13.95
CA ASP A 36 -10.12 2.77 -14.83
C ASP A 36 -9.49 1.60 -14.06
N VAL A 37 -8.64 1.91 -13.05
CA VAL A 37 -8.09 0.89 -12.15
C VAL A 37 -9.19 0.19 -11.36
N LEU A 38 -10.13 0.93 -10.76
CA LEU A 38 -11.28 0.37 -10.04
C LEU A 38 -12.13 -0.56 -10.93
N GLY A 39 -12.36 -0.18 -12.19
CA GLY A 39 -13.09 -1.00 -13.16
C GLY A 39 -12.40 -2.33 -13.47
N ASN A 40 -11.09 -2.32 -13.66
CA ASN A 40 -10.30 -3.54 -13.88
C ASN A 40 -10.26 -4.42 -12.63
N LEU A 41 -10.12 -3.84 -11.44
CA LEU A 41 -10.19 -4.56 -10.17
C LEU A 41 -11.55 -5.22 -9.94
N LEU A 42 -12.65 -4.58 -10.36
CA LEU A 42 -13.99 -5.16 -10.27
C LEU A 42 -14.09 -6.45 -11.12
N GLY A 43 -13.63 -6.40 -12.37
CA GLY A 43 -13.57 -7.58 -13.24
C GLY A 43 -12.60 -8.66 -12.72
N GLY A 44 -11.45 -8.23 -12.21
CA GLY A 44 -10.44 -9.11 -11.60
C GLY A 44 -10.98 -9.86 -10.38
N MET A 45 -11.68 -9.17 -9.47
CA MET A 45 -12.29 -9.79 -8.29
C MET A 45 -13.42 -10.76 -8.64
N GLY A 46 -14.23 -10.45 -9.65
CA GLY A 46 -15.22 -11.40 -10.17
C GLY A 46 -14.56 -12.67 -10.73
N SER A 47 -13.45 -12.52 -11.44
CA SER A 47 -12.65 -13.65 -11.96
C SER A 47 -12.00 -14.45 -10.83
N LEU A 48 -11.47 -13.78 -9.80
CA LEU A 48 -10.90 -14.43 -8.62
C LEU A 48 -11.95 -15.24 -7.85
N ALA A 49 -13.15 -14.69 -7.65
CA ALA A 49 -14.26 -15.42 -7.02
C ALA A 49 -14.61 -16.68 -7.82
N GLN A 50 -14.54 -16.64 -9.15
CA GLN A 50 -14.72 -17.82 -9.99
C GLN A 50 -13.59 -18.83 -9.82
N VAL A 51 -12.32 -18.39 -9.78
CA VAL A 51 -11.17 -19.29 -9.53
C VAL A 51 -11.30 -20.00 -8.18
N ILE A 52 -11.67 -19.26 -7.13
CA ILE A 52 -11.87 -19.83 -5.78
C ILE A 52 -13.01 -20.87 -5.78
N ASP A 53 -14.12 -20.60 -6.48
CA ASP A 53 -15.22 -21.56 -6.64
C ASP A 53 -14.77 -22.85 -7.34
N GLN A 54 -13.93 -22.71 -8.38
CA GLN A 54 -13.36 -23.84 -9.13
C GLN A 54 -12.40 -24.67 -8.27
N LEU A 55 -11.53 -24.01 -7.48
CA LEU A 55 -10.62 -24.69 -6.54
C LEU A 55 -11.39 -25.45 -5.46
N ALA A 56 -12.44 -24.83 -4.89
CA ALA A 56 -13.32 -25.50 -3.93
C ALA A 56 -13.95 -26.76 -4.54
N GLY A 57 -14.48 -26.64 -5.76
CA GLY A 57 -15.04 -27.76 -6.51
C GLY A 57 -14.02 -28.88 -6.74
N ALA A 58 -12.77 -28.54 -7.06
CA ALA A 58 -11.69 -29.50 -7.26
C ALA A 58 -11.38 -30.30 -5.99
N HIS A 59 -11.23 -29.63 -4.83
CA HIS A 59 -11.04 -30.29 -3.54
C HIS A 59 -12.20 -31.25 -3.21
N LEU A 60 -13.43 -30.76 -3.30
CA LEU A 60 -14.62 -31.53 -2.94
C LEU A 60 -14.83 -32.74 -3.88
N ALA A 61 -14.54 -32.60 -5.17
CA ALA A 61 -14.63 -33.70 -6.13
C ALA A 61 -13.54 -34.76 -5.91
N ALA A 62 -12.33 -34.33 -5.56
CA ALA A 62 -11.17 -35.20 -5.39
C ALA A 62 -11.04 -35.83 -3.99
N ARG A 63 -11.83 -35.42 -3.00
CA ARG A 63 -11.71 -35.83 -1.58
C ARG A 63 -11.54 -37.34 -1.35
N HIS A 64 -12.20 -38.17 -2.14
CA HIS A 64 -12.13 -39.63 -2.06
C HIS A 64 -10.72 -40.21 -2.34
N ARG A 65 -9.83 -39.42 -2.95
CA ARG A 65 -8.43 -39.76 -3.26
C ARG A 65 -7.44 -39.10 -2.30
N ALA A 66 -7.90 -38.31 -1.33
CA ALA A 66 -7.01 -37.58 -0.44
C ALA A 66 -6.49 -38.49 0.68
N PHE A 67 -5.22 -38.33 1.01
CA PHE A 67 -4.52 -38.99 2.11
C PHE A 67 -3.62 -37.95 2.78
N ASP A 68 -3.37 -38.07 4.08
CA ASP A 68 -2.34 -37.27 4.76
C ASP A 68 -0.91 -37.84 4.53
N ASP A 69 0.11 -37.17 5.07
CA ASP A 69 1.52 -37.58 4.92
C ASP A 69 1.83 -38.95 5.56
N THR A 70 0.96 -39.45 6.45
CA THR A 70 1.10 -40.79 7.05
C THR A 70 0.40 -41.88 6.24
N GLY A 71 -0.35 -41.48 5.21
CA GLY A 71 -1.17 -42.36 4.38
C GLY A 71 -2.56 -42.64 4.96
N ASP A 72 -3.08 -41.80 5.85
CA ASP A 72 -4.46 -41.90 6.35
C ASP A 72 -5.44 -41.20 5.40
N GLN A 73 -6.36 -41.98 4.83
CA GLN A 73 -7.38 -41.49 3.91
C GLN A 73 -8.44 -40.63 4.58
N LEU A 74 -8.88 -40.99 5.79
CA LEU A 74 -9.96 -40.27 6.48
C LEU A 74 -9.47 -38.89 6.93
N ALA A 75 -8.22 -38.80 7.38
CA ALA A 75 -7.56 -37.54 7.68
C ALA A 75 -7.46 -36.67 6.42
N GLY A 76 -7.00 -37.23 5.30
CA GLY A 76 -6.92 -36.53 4.01
C GLY A 76 -8.28 -36.07 3.48
N GLU A 77 -9.32 -36.91 3.54
CA GLU A 77 -10.68 -36.55 3.14
C GLU A 77 -11.23 -35.39 3.99
N THR A 78 -11.03 -35.46 5.32
CA THR A 78 -11.44 -34.39 6.24
C THR A 78 -10.74 -33.07 5.93
N ALA A 79 -9.43 -33.11 5.63
CA ALA A 79 -8.65 -31.94 5.24
C ALA A 79 -9.13 -31.35 3.91
N ALA A 80 -9.40 -32.19 2.90
CA ALA A 80 -9.91 -31.74 1.60
C ALA A 80 -11.32 -31.12 1.70
N GLU A 81 -12.19 -31.68 2.54
CA GLU A 81 -13.51 -31.10 2.82
C GLU A 81 -13.40 -29.75 3.53
N ALA A 82 -12.54 -29.67 4.56
CA ALA A 82 -12.28 -28.42 5.27
C ALA A 82 -11.76 -27.34 4.32
N ALA A 83 -10.77 -27.64 3.48
CA ALA A 83 -10.24 -26.71 2.49
C ALA A 83 -11.32 -26.23 1.51
N GLY A 84 -12.12 -27.14 0.95
CA GLY A 84 -13.22 -26.78 0.05
C GLY A 84 -14.27 -25.87 0.71
N ARG A 85 -14.62 -26.13 1.98
CA ARG A 85 -15.56 -25.30 2.74
C ARG A 85 -15.00 -23.90 3.00
N GLU A 86 -13.73 -23.79 3.39
CA GLU A 86 -13.10 -22.49 3.61
C GLU A 86 -12.99 -21.69 2.29
N LEU A 87 -12.65 -22.33 1.18
CA LEU A 87 -12.66 -21.66 -0.13
C LEU A 87 -14.05 -21.13 -0.51
N LEU A 88 -15.13 -21.88 -0.23
CA LEU A 88 -16.50 -21.37 -0.43
C LEU A 88 -16.83 -20.18 0.49
N ALA A 89 -16.31 -20.16 1.72
CA ALA A 89 -16.45 -19.01 2.61
C ALA A 89 -15.69 -17.78 2.08
N VAL A 90 -14.47 -17.97 1.59
CA VAL A 90 -13.67 -16.92 0.92
C VAL A 90 -14.41 -16.37 -0.30
N LYS A 91 -15.00 -17.23 -1.13
CA LYS A 91 -15.82 -16.79 -2.27
C LYS A 91 -16.96 -15.86 -1.81
N ALA A 92 -17.66 -16.20 -0.73
CA ALA A 92 -18.75 -15.36 -0.22
C ALA A 92 -18.25 -13.97 0.24
N LEU A 93 -17.05 -13.92 0.83
CA LEU A 93 -16.39 -12.66 1.19
C LEU A 93 -15.98 -11.86 -0.05
N LEU A 94 -15.43 -12.50 -1.08
CA LEU A 94 -15.11 -11.86 -2.36
C LEU A 94 -16.36 -11.31 -3.06
N ASP A 95 -17.48 -12.04 -3.02
CA ASP A 95 -18.76 -11.55 -3.54
C ASP A 95 -19.24 -10.29 -2.76
N GLN A 96 -18.96 -10.22 -1.45
CA GLN A 96 -19.25 -9.03 -0.64
C GLN A 96 -18.31 -7.86 -0.97
N ALA A 97 -17.01 -8.12 -1.08
CA ALA A 97 -16.02 -7.13 -1.49
C ALA A 97 -16.32 -6.58 -2.89
N TYR A 98 -16.75 -7.43 -3.83
CA TYR A 98 -17.21 -7.03 -5.16
C TYR A 98 -18.33 -5.99 -5.09
N ARG A 99 -19.35 -6.22 -4.25
CA ARG A 99 -20.44 -5.23 -4.06
C ARG A 99 -19.92 -3.92 -3.47
N GLY A 100 -18.98 -3.98 -2.52
CA GLY A 100 -18.33 -2.79 -1.97
C GLY A 100 -17.58 -1.99 -3.03
N LEU A 101 -16.81 -2.68 -3.87
CA LEU A 101 -16.06 -2.07 -4.96
C LEU A 101 -16.97 -1.48 -6.05
N ASP A 102 -18.08 -2.14 -6.38
CA ASP A 102 -19.09 -1.63 -7.32
C ASP A 102 -19.74 -0.33 -6.82
N VAL A 103 -20.01 -0.24 -5.51
CA VAL A 103 -20.48 0.99 -4.87
C VAL A 103 -19.41 2.09 -4.95
N ALA A 104 -18.15 1.78 -4.66
CA ALA A 104 -17.04 2.74 -4.76
C ALA A 104 -16.86 3.25 -6.20
N MET A 105 -16.87 2.34 -7.18
CA MET A 105 -16.81 2.66 -8.61
C MET A 105 -17.97 3.56 -9.04
N SER A 106 -19.19 3.29 -8.55
CA SER A 106 -20.37 4.12 -8.78
C SER A 106 -20.25 5.53 -8.20
N GLN A 107 -19.53 5.72 -7.08
CA GLN A 107 -19.23 7.06 -6.56
C GLN A 107 -18.09 7.73 -7.34
N SER A 108 -17.04 6.98 -7.68
CA SER A 108 -15.91 7.48 -8.47
C SER A 108 -16.38 8.03 -9.82
N GLY A 109 -17.32 7.35 -10.49
CA GLY A 109 -17.92 7.82 -11.75
C GLY A 109 -18.74 9.11 -11.65
N LYS A 110 -18.97 9.64 -10.45
CA LYS A 110 -19.61 10.96 -10.23
C LYS A 110 -18.59 12.08 -10.03
N ILE A 111 -17.30 11.75 -9.87
CA ILE A 111 -16.26 12.73 -9.63
C ILE A 111 -15.82 13.32 -10.96
N ALA A 112 -15.91 14.65 -11.08
CA ALA A 112 -15.29 15.40 -12.16
C ALA A 112 -13.97 15.97 -11.65
N TRP A 113 -12.86 15.28 -11.90
CA TRP A 113 -11.54 15.79 -11.55
C TRP A 113 -11.19 16.99 -12.43
N HIS A 114 -10.78 18.08 -11.80
CA HIS A 114 -10.26 19.26 -12.47
C HIS A 114 -8.76 19.36 -12.20
N PRO A 115 -7.98 20.00 -13.08
CA PRO A 115 -6.59 20.35 -12.78
C PRO A 115 -6.52 21.11 -11.46
N GLU A 116 -5.42 20.91 -10.73
CA GLU A 116 -5.20 21.64 -9.49
C GLU A 116 -5.30 23.15 -9.76
N PRO A 117 -6.13 23.89 -9.01
CA PRO A 117 -6.26 25.32 -9.23
C PRO A 117 -4.92 25.99 -8.93
N PRO A 118 -4.50 26.97 -9.74
CA PRO A 118 -3.27 27.70 -9.44
C PRO A 118 -3.42 28.38 -8.08
N VAL A 119 -2.33 28.44 -7.32
CA VAL A 119 -2.31 29.03 -5.96
C VAL A 119 -2.85 30.47 -5.98
N SER A 120 -2.64 31.22 -7.07
CA SER A 120 -3.21 32.55 -7.29
C SER A 120 -4.74 32.62 -7.30
N ALA A 121 -5.42 31.50 -7.61
CA ALA A 121 -6.88 31.40 -7.61
C ALA A 121 -7.45 31.09 -6.21
N LEU A 122 -6.66 30.54 -5.27
CA LEU A 122 -7.10 30.25 -3.90
C LEU A 122 -7.41 31.52 -3.09
N GLY A 123 -6.81 32.65 -3.48
CA GLY A 123 -7.12 33.98 -2.95
C GLY A 123 -8.29 34.70 -3.63
N GLN A 124 -8.75 34.21 -4.80
CA GLN A 124 -9.73 34.89 -5.66
C GLN A 124 -11.11 34.24 -5.68
N VAL A 125 -11.26 33.06 -5.07
CA VAL A 125 -12.56 32.42 -4.89
C VAL A 125 -13.46 33.28 -4.00
N ASN A 126 -14.51 33.83 -4.62
CA ASN A 126 -15.60 34.57 -3.98
C ASN A 126 -16.41 33.67 -3.02
N GLU A 127 -15.82 33.23 -1.91
CA GLU A 127 -16.58 32.99 -0.69
C GLU A 127 -16.71 34.36 -0.01
N ALA A 128 -17.58 35.21 -0.57
CA ALA A 128 -17.59 36.66 -0.39
C ALA A 128 -17.79 37.17 1.05
N ASP A 129 -17.95 36.27 2.02
CA ASP A 129 -18.16 36.57 3.44
C ASP A 129 -17.23 35.78 4.40
N ALA A 130 -16.26 34.99 3.88
CA ALA A 130 -15.36 34.22 4.74
C ALA A 130 -14.31 35.11 5.40
N VAL A 131 -14.35 35.19 6.74
CA VAL A 131 -13.35 35.92 7.53
C VAL A 131 -12.00 35.21 7.41
N ARG A 132 -11.01 35.90 6.84
CA ARG A 132 -9.63 35.42 6.73
C ARG A 132 -8.85 35.79 7.99
N THR A 133 -8.20 34.81 8.59
CA THR A 133 -7.23 35.01 9.67
C THR A 133 -5.84 34.98 9.08
N VAL A 134 -5.09 36.06 9.27
CA VAL A 134 -3.73 36.23 8.72
C VAL A 134 -2.76 36.36 9.88
N GLU A 135 -1.62 35.69 9.77
CA GLU A 135 -0.54 35.78 10.75
C GLU A 135 0.83 35.85 10.04
N GLU A 136 1.72 36.70 10.54
CA GLU A 136 3.10 36.81 10.04
C GLU A 136 4.05 36.16 11.05
N ILE A 137 4.79 35.15 10.61
CA ILE A 137 5.73 34.37 11.40
C ILE A 137 7.08 34.40 10.69
N GLY A 138 8.00 35.24 11.18
CA GLY A 138 9.27 35.47 10.50
C GLY A 138 9.05 36.06 9.10
N THR A 139 9.50 35.36 8.05
CA THR A 139 9.25 35.76 6.64
C THR A 139 7.96 35.17 6.07
N LEU A 140 7.32 34.25 6.77
CA LEU A 140 6.11 33.58 6.33
C LEU A 140 4.87 34.41 6.68
N LYS A 141 4.01 34.63 5.69
CA LYS A 141 2.65 35.12 5.89
C LYS A 141 1.68 33.97 5.65
N LEU A 142 1.03 33.55 6.73
CA LEU A 142 0.07 32.45 6.75
C LEU A 142 -1.35 33.03 6.75
N THR A 143 -2.22 32.46 5.94
CA THR A 143 -3.63 32.84 5.89
C THR A 143 -4.50 31.59 5.96
N VAL A 144 -5.47 31.57 6.86
CA VAL A 144 -6.51 30.53 6.93
C VAL A 144 -7.90 31.13 6.86
N TRP A 145 -8.86 30.41 6.31
CA TRP A 145 -10.26 30.81 6.28
C TRP A 145 -11.18 29.61 6.29
N PRO A 146 -12.35 29.69 6.96
CA PRO A 146 -13.31 28.62 6.94
C PRO A 146 -13.83 28.44 5.52
N ILE A 147 -13.97 27.20 5.08
CA ILE A 147 -14.66 26.86 3.83
C ILE A 147 -15.89 26.00 4.14
N THR A 148 -16.67 25.68 3.10
CA THR A 148 -17.84 24.80 3.24
C THR A 148 -17.41 23.44 3.85
N PRO A 149 -17.95 23.03 5.01
CA PRO A 149 -17.62 21.74 5.63
C PRO A 149 -18.01 20.56 4.72
N LEU A 150 -17.26 19.45 4.82
CA LEU A 150 -17.55 18.22 4.09
C LEU A 150 -18.04 17.14 5.06
N GLY A 151 -19.35 16.90 5.08
CA GLY A 151 -19.97 15.97 6.02
C GLY A 151 -19.81 16.46 7.46
N VAL A 152 -19.16 15.66 8.32
CA VAL A 152 -18.82 16.04 9.70
C VAL A 152 -17.45 16.73 9.80
N HIS A 153 -16.66 16.75 8.73
CA HIS A 153 -15.33 17.35 8.76
C HIS A 153 -15.40 18.85 8.55
N HIS A 154 -14.82 19.58 9.50
CA HIS A 154 -14.56 21.00 9.35
C HIS A 154 -13.27 21.19 8.56
N ARG A 155 -13.31 22.10 7.60
CA ARG A 155 -12.21 22.32 6.65
C ARG A 155 -11.89 23.80 6.57
N TYR A 156 -10.61 24.08 6.44
CA TYR A 156 -10.09 25.42 6.21
C TYR A 156 -9.35 25.47 4.88
N GLY A 157 -9.52 26.57 4.15
CA GLY A 157 -8.58 26.96 3.12
C GLY A 157 -7.35 27.57 3.76
N TYR A 158 -6.19 27.37 3.14
CA TYR A 158 -4.93 27.94 3.61
C TYR A 158 -4.11 28.50 2.46
N LEU A 159 -3.29 29.50 2.77
CA LEU A 159 -2.31 30.11 1.89
C LEU A 159 -1.05 30.45 2.69
N ILE A 160 0.10 30.12 2.12
CA ILE A 160 1.43 30.30 2.68
C ILE A 160 2.19 31.15 1.68
N GLU A 161 2.68 32.30 2.10
CA GLU A 161 3.51 33.18 1.29
C GLU A 161 4.83 33.38 2.02
N ASP A 162 5.96 33.00 1.43
CA ASP A 162 7.27 33.43 1.90
C ASP A 162 7.59 34.81 1.30
N GLN A 163 7.60 35.84 2.14
CA GLN A 163 7.86 37.21 1.73
C GLN A 163 9.32 37.45 1.31
N ALA A 164 10.25 36.56 1.70
CA ALA A 164 11.66 36.69 1.33
C ALA A 164 11.94 36.21 -0.10
N THR A 165 11.44 35.04 -0.47
CA THR A 165 11.65 34.44 -1.79
C THR A 165 10.52 34.70 -2.78
N GLY A 166 9.33 35.06 -2.29
CA GLY A 166 8.09 35.13 -3.06
C GLY A 166 7.47 33.76 -3.35
N ALA A 167 7.95 32.68 -2.73
CA ALA A 167 7.35 31.35 -2.84
C ALA A 167 5.93 31.35 -2.25
N VAL A 168 5.02 30.63 -2.90
CA VAL A 168 3.62 30.54 -2.46
C VAL A 168 3.13 29.11 -2.57
N ALA A 169 2.43 28.63 -1.55
CA ALA A 169 1.67 27.39 -1.57
C ALA A 169 0.31 27.60 -0.91
N GLY A 170 -0.67 26.75 -1.21
CA GLY A 170 -1.97 26.83 -0.59
C GLY A 170 -2.88 25.69 -1.01
N GLY A 171 -3.99 25.53 -0.28
CA GLY A 171 -4.98 24.51 -0.57
C GLY A 171 -6.34 24.83 0.02
N ARG A 172 -7.31 23.94 -0.22
CA ARG A 172 -8.69 24.04 0.28
C ARG A 172 -9.01 23.00 1.35
N ASP A 173 -8.03 22.24 1.83
CA ASP A 173 -8.30 21.06 2.66
C ASP A 173 -7.31 20.93 3.81
N LEU A 174 -7.16 22.02 4.59
CA LEU A 174 -6.57 21.90 5.92
C LEU A 174 -7.60 21.19 6.81
N PHE A 175 -7.40 19.90 7.04
CA PHE A 175 -8.28 19.07 7.86
C PHE A 175 -8.04 19.34 9.34
N THR A 176 -9.09 19.81 10.02
CA THR A 176 -9.03 20.18 11.44
C THR A 176 -9.83 19.25 12.36
N GLY A 177 -10.16 18.05 11.86
CA GLY A 177 -10.96 17.05 12.58
C GLY A 177 -12.47 17.12 12.32
N ILE A 178 -13.22 16.45 13.20
CA ILE A 178 -14.68 16.26 13.10
C ILE A 178 -15.50 17.30 13.89
N GLU A 179 -14.85 18.11 14.71
CA GLU A 179 -15.49 19.21 15.44
C GLU A 179 -15.14 20.56 14.81
N PRO A 180 -16.03 21.57 14.90
CA PRO A 180 -15.70 22.91 14.44
C PRO A 180 -14.54 23.48 15.24
N VAL A 181 -13.42 23.73 14.59
CA VAL A 181 -12.30 24.46 15.19
C VAL A 181 -12.39 25.94 14.89
N THR A 182 -11.81 26.77 15.76
CA THR A 182 -11.67 28.20 15.51
C THR A 182 -10.56 28.46 14.48
N PRO A 183 -10.56 29.61 13.78
CA PRO A 183 -9.49 29.96 12.84
C PRO A 183 -8.10 29.94 13.49
N GLU A 184 -7.99 30.23 14.78
CA GLU A 184 -6.74 30.20 15.53
C GLU A 184 -6.21 28.77 15.70
N GLN A 185 -7.10 27.80 15.93
CA GLN A 185 -6.73 26.40 16.00
C GLN A 185 -6.34 25.86 14.63
N ALA A 186 -7.05 26.24 13.56
CA ALA A 186 -6.65 25.93 12.19
C ALA A 186 -5.26 26.51 11.85
N MET A 187 -4.99 27.76 12.24
CA MET A 187 -3.67 28.38 12.07
C MET A 187 -2.57 27.59 12.81
N ARG A 188 -2.87 27.09 14.01
CA ARG A 188 -1.93 26.27 14.78
C ARG A 188 -1.60 24.95 14.07
N GLU A 189 -2.60 24.28 13.53
CA GLU A 189 -2.38 23.04 12.79
C GLU A 189 -1.53 23.27 11.54
N LEU A 190 -1.77 24.36 10.81
CA LEU A 190 -0.91 24.76 9.69
C LEU A 190 0.54 24.99 10.13
N VAL A 191 0.76 25.64 11.28
CA VAL A 191 2.11 25.81 11.86
C VAL A 191 2.75 24.46 12.16
N ILE A 192 2.03 23.52 12.78
CA ILE A 192 2.54 22.17 13.09
C ILE A 192 2.97 21.43 11.82
N TYR A 193 2.17 21.48 10.75
CA TYR A 193 2.54 20.87 9.46
C TYR A 193 3.80 21.52 8.87
N LEU A 194 3.91 22.85 8.93
CA LEU A 194 5.10 23.56 8.45
C LEU A 194 6.37 23.17 9.23
N GLN A 195 6.27 23.00 10.55
CA GLN A 195 7.40 22.54 11.37
C GLN A 195 7.87 21.14 10.96
N ALA A 196 6.93 20.19 10.81
CA ALA A 196 7.24 18.84 10.36
C ALA A 196 7.91 18.83 8.98
N GLU A 197 7.48 19.71 8.08
CA GLU A 197 8.05 19.85 6.74
C GLU A 197 9.45 20.46 6.76
N GLY A 198 9.69 21.44 7.63
CA GLY A 198 11.03 21.99 7.89
C GLY A 198 11.99 20.94 8.45
N ASP A 199 11.54 20.11 9.38
CA ASP A 199 12.31 19.00 9.94
C ASP A 199 12.63 17.92 8.90
N ASN A 200 11.62 17.53 8.11
CA ASN A 200 11.79 16.58 7.01
C ASN A 200 12.79 17.10 5.97
N ARG A 201 12.74 18.40 5.68
CA ARG A 201 13.69 19.05 4.78
C ARG A 201 15.11 19.04 5.33
N GLN A 202 15.29 19.36 6.61
CA GLN A 202 16.59 19.31 7.26
C GLN A 202 17.15 17.88 7.27
N ARG A 203 16.32 16.88 7.60
CA ARG A 203 16.72 15.46 7.55
C ARG A 203 17.18 15.06 6.15
N ALA A 204 16.46 15.47 5.10
CA ALA A 204 16.85 15.17 3.72
C ALA A 204 18.20 15.81 3.32
N LEU A 205 18.54 16.98 3.88
CA LEU A 205 19.83 17.63 3.67
C LEU A 205 20.96 16.95 4.44
N ASP A 206 20.68 16.49 5.66
CA ASP A 206 21.64 15.79 6.51
C ASP A 206 21.91 14.35 6.04
N HIS A 207 20.93 13.72 5.40
CA HIS A 207 20.95 12.34 4.92
C HIS A 207 20.70 12.25 3.41
N PRO A 208 21.64 12.73 2.56
CA PRO A 208 21.44 12.78 1.10
C PRO A 208 21.43 11.40 0.43
N ASP A 209 21.94 10.38 1.10
CA ASP A 209 22.00 8.99 0.61
C ASP A 209 20.70 8.21 0.93
N GLU A 210 19.84 8.75 1.79
CA GLU A 210 18.54 8.18 2.11
C GLU A 210 17.46 8.71 1.13
N PRO A 211 16.43 7.91 0.82
CA PRO A 211 15.32 8.39 0.01
C PRO A 211 14.64 9.57 0.70
N ALA A 212 14.54 10.70 -0.02
CA ALA A 212 13.94 11.91 0.53
C ALA A 212 12.47 11.66 0.92
N PRO A 213 12.03 12.11 2.11
CA PRO A 213 10.63 12.02 2.50
C PRO A 213 9.75 12.79 1.51
N GLU A 214 8.57 12.25 1.22
CA GLU A 214 7.59 12.93 0.38
C GLU A 214 7.08 14.17 1.13
N LEU A 215 7.34 15.35 0.57
CA LEU A 215 6.96 16.63 1.17
C LEU A 215 5.51 16.95 0.88
N MET A 216 4.78 17.39 1.90
CA MET A 216 3.41 17.88 1.76
C MET A 216 3.35 19.23 1.02
N PHE A 217 4.40 20.06 1.15
CA PHE A 217 4.50 21.35 0.47
C PHE A 217 5.65 21.37 -0.55
N PRO A 218 5.64 22.32 -1.51
CA PRO A 218 6.77 22.53 -2.41
C PRO A 218 8.08 22.73 -1.64
N GLU A 219 9.19 22.23 -2.17
CA GLU A 219 10.51 22.28 -1.51
C GLU A 219 10.88 23.69 -1.02
N ALA A 220 10.58 24.73 -1.80
CA ALA A 220 10.84 26.12 -1.42
C ALA A 220 10.06 26.57 -0.16
N ILE A 221 8.87 26.01 0.09
CA ILE A 221 8.10 26.27 1.31
C ILE A 221 8.67 25.48 2.48
N ALA A 222 9.12 24.25 2.27
CA ALA A 222 9.82 23.48 3.30
C ALA A 222 11.15 24.14 3.70
N ASP A 223 11.90 24.68 2.73
CA ASP A 223 13.08 25.52 2.96
C ASP A 223 12.74 26.76 3.79
N ALA A 224 11.67 27.46 3.43
CA ALA A 224 11.21 28.63 4.17
C ALA A 224 10.73 28.27 5.58
N ALA A 225 10.09 27.11 5.77
CA ALA A 225 9.67 26.61 7.06
C ALA A 225 10.88 26.32 7.95
N HIS A 226 11.88 25.61 7.43
CA HIS A 226 13.15 25.36 8.12
C HIS A 226 13.86 26.68 8.49
N ALA A 227 13.93 27.65 7.56
CA ALA A 227 14.55 28.96 7.82
C ALA A 227 13.82 29.78 8.91
N ASN A 228 12.53 29.50 9.15
CA ASN A 228 11.70 30.16 10.15
C ASN A 228 11.37 29.26 11.35
N ASP A 229 12.08 28.14 11.54
CA ASP A 229 11.77 27.11 12.53
C ASP A 229 11.61 27.68 13.95
N ALA A 230 12.60 28.43 14.44
CA ALA A 230 12.53 29.05 15.77
C ALA A 230 11.33 30.01 15.95
N ALA A 231 10.87 30.68 14.88
CA ALA A 231 9.72 31.55 14.92
C ALA A 231 8.39 30.76 14.94
N LEU A 232 8.33 29.68 14.15
CA LEU A 232 7.21 28.73 14.16
C LEU A 232 7.09 28.04 15.53
N ASP A 233 8.22 27.63 16.11
CA ASP A 233 8.32 27.01 17.44
C ASP A 233 7.83 27.94 18.55
N ALA A 234 8.29 29.20 18.52
CA ALA A 234 7.85 30.22 19.45
C ALA A 234 6.34 30.47 19.34
N ARG A 235 5.79 30.40 18.12
CA ARG A 235 4.36 30.57 17.88
C ARG A 235 3.54 29.37 18.35
N ALA A 236 4.01 28.15 18.09
CA ALA A 236 3.38 26.91 18.54
C ALA A 236 3.39 26.79 20.07
N SER A 237 4.46 27.27 20.72
CA SER A 237 4.66 27.25 22.16
C SER A 237 4.02 28.41 22.92
N SER A 238 3.57 29.46 22.22
CA SER A 238 2.91 30.60 22.86
C SER A 238 1.61 30.16 23.55
N THR A 239 1.56 30.28 24.88
CA THR A 239 0.35 29.99 25.68
C THR A 239 -0.80 30.87 25.22
N TRP A 240 -1.75 30.26 24.54
CA TRP A 240 -3.00 30.91 24.13
C TRP A 240 -3.81 31.32 25.36
N GLN A 241 -4.08 32.62 25.49
CA GLN A 241 -5.03 33.17 26.46
C GLN A 241 -6.42 33.25 25.83
N GLY A 242 -7.06 32.11 25.59
CA GLY A 242 -8.49 32.08 25.35
C GLY A 242 -9.26 31.56 26.56
N PRO A 243 -10.61 31.54 26.51
CA PRO A 243 -11.42 31.25 27.68
C PRO A 243 -11.07 29.85 28.20
N VAL A 244 -10.54 29.82 29.42
CA VAL A 244 -10.19 28.62 30.18
C VAL A 244 -11.38 27.66 30.18
N GLN A 245 -11.28 26.57 29.41
CA GLN A 245 -12.34 25.57 29.31
C GLN A 245 -12.03 24.38 30.21
N LEU A 246 -12.65 24.43 31.39
CA LEU A 246 -13.17 23.34 32.23
C LEU A 246 -12.23 22.21 32.73
N ALA A 247 -11.07 21.96 32.11
CA ALA A 247 -10.11 20.95 32.55
C ALA A 247 -9.44 21.33 33.89
N GLU A 248 -9.37 22.63 34.22
CA GLU A 248 -8.89 23.12 35.51
C GLU A 248 -9.95 23.03 36.64
N LEU A 249 -11.23 22.82 36.29
CA LEU A 249 -12.34 22.75 37.26
C LEU A 249 -12.67 21.30 37.69
N LEU A 250 -12.21 20.31 36.92
CA LEU A 250 -12.44 18.90 37.17
C LEU A 250 -11.10 18.20 37.36
N GLY A 251 -10.51 18.36 38.55
CA GLY A 251 -9.40 17.54 38.99
C GLY A 251 -9.82 16.07 39.00
N ALA A 252 -9.53 15.36 37.90
CA ALA A 252 -9.72 13.93 37.80
C ALA A 252 -8.34 13.27 37.67
N PRO A 253 -8.00 12.32 38.55
CA PRO A 253 -6.82 11.50 38.33
C PRO A 253 -7.02 10.71 37.04
N ARG A 254 -6.07 10.83 36.11
CA ARG A 254 -5.96 9.89 34.99
C ARG A 254 -5.55 8.56 35.60
N ASP A 255 -6.49 7.61 35.68
CA ASP A 255 -6.13 6.21 35.75
C ASP A 255 -5.24 5.89 34.52
N PRO A 256 -4.15 5.13 34.69
CA PRO A 256 -3.35 4.73 33.56
C PRO A 256 -4.24 3.96 32.59
N VAL A 257 -4.29 4.44 31.34
CA VAL A 257 -4.80 3.66 30.22
C VAL A 257 -4.04 2.33 30.26
N PRO A 258 -4.73 1.16 30.32
CA PRO A 258 -4.03 -0.10 30.21
C PRO A 258 -3.31 -0.08 28.86
N GLU A 259 -1.99 -0.16 28.89
CA GLU A 259 -1.20 -0.42 27.69
C GLU A 259 -1.80 -1.65 26.99
N PRO A 260 -1.95 -1.63 25.66
CA PRO A 260 -2.47 -2.79 24.94
C PRO A 260 -1.61 -4.00 25.31
N GLU A 261 -2.26 -5.03 25.85
CA GLU A 261 -1.61 -6.27 26.26
C GLU A 261 -0.72 -6.76 25.11
N LYS A 262 0.56 -6.99 25.44
CA LYS A 262 1.55 -7.61 24.57
C LYS A 262 1.11 -9.02 24.19
N ALA A 263 0.28 -9.14 23.16
CA ALA A 263 0.06 -10.38 22.44
C ALA A 263 1.10 -10.44 21.31
N GLY A 264 1.89 -11.52 21.28
CA GLY A 264 2.97 -11.73 20.30
C GLY A 264 2.42 -11.70 18.88
N ARG A 265 3.06 -10.90 18.01
CA ARG A 265 2.60 -10.61 16.66
C ARG A 265 3.66 -11.08 15.68
N TRP A 266 3.43 -12.18 15.00
CA TRP A 266 4.24 -12.54 13.84
C TRP A 266 3.70 -11.78 12.63
N ILE A 267 4.58 -11.14 11.87
CA ILE A 267 4.24 -10.54 10.58
C ILE A 267 4.76 -11.43 9.46
N SER A 268 3.99 -11.56 8.38
CA SER A 268 4.49 -12.18 7.15
C SER A 268 5.47 -11.24 6.45
N VAL A 269 6.70 -11.70 6.22
CA VAL A 269 7.71 -10.98 5.44
C VAL A 269 7.54 -11.34 3.96
N VAL A 270 7.49 -12.63 3.67
CA VAL A 270 7.28 -13.14 2.31
C VAL A 270 6.58 -14.48 2.36
N PHE A 271 5.67 -14.71 1.42
CA PHE A 271 5.05 -16.00 1.15
C PHE A 271 5.28 -16.33 -0.32
N LEU A 272 5.96 -17.44 -0.57
CA LEU A 272 6.27 -17.97 -1.89
C LEU A 272 5.51 -19.28 -2.13
N HIS A 273 5.09 -19.48 -3.37
CA HIS A 273 4.49 -20.71 -3.85
C HIS A 273 5.00 -20.99 -5.28
N GLY A 274 4.75 -22.19 -5.79
CA GLY A 274 5.04 -22.52 -7.19
C GLY A 274 6.54 -22.53 -7.49
N GLU A 275 6.93 -22.04 -8.68
CA GLU A 275 8.32 -22.07 -9.14
C GLU A 275 9.27 -21.29 -8.20
N ASP A 276 8.79 -20.17 -7.65
CA ASP A 276 9.56 -19.36 -6.69
C ASP A 276 9.80 -20.12 -5.37
N ALA A 277 8.81 -20.88 -4.88
CA ALA A 277 8.99 -21.74 -3.73
C ALA A 277 9.85 -22.96 -4.04
N ASP A 278 9.73 -23.55 -5.24
CA ASP A 278 10.51 -24.71 -5.65
C ASP A 278 12.02 -24.39 -5.65
N HIS A 279 12.41 -23.19 -6.09
CA HIS A 279 13.80 -22.73 -5.98
C HIS A 279 14.31 -22.65 -4.54
N VAL A 280 13.47 -22.18 -3.61
CA VAL A 280 13.83 -22.09 -2.20
C VAL A 280 13.80 -23.46 -1.54
N LEU A 281 12.88 -24.36 -1.90
CA LEU A 281 12.86 -25.74 -1.42
C LEU A 281 14.09 -26.52 -1.88
N ASP A 282 14.55 -26.30 -3.12
CA ASP A 282 15.82 -26.81 -3.64
C ASP A 282 17.01 -26.29 -2.82
N LEU A 283 16.98 -25.01 -2.42
CA LEU A 283 17.99 -24.40 -1.56
C LEU A 283 17.98 -25.04 -0.16
N ILE A 284 16.80 -25.26 0.42
CA ILE A 284 16.63 -25.94 1.71
C ILE A 284 17.18 -27.36 1.66
N GLU A 285 16.93 -28.10 0.58
CA GLU A 285 17.44 -29.47 0.42
C GLU A 285 18.98 -29.50 0.31
N LYS A 286 19.57 -28.55 -0.43
CA LYS A 286 21.02 -28.51 -0.71
C LYS A 286 21.83 -27.95 0.45
N ASN A 287 21.36 -26.87 1.05
CA ASN A 287 22.14 -26.03 1.98
C ASN A 287 21.48 -25.90 3.37
N GLY A 288 20.29 -26.44 3.55
CA GLY A 288 19.55 -26.37 4.81
C GLY A 288 18.64 -25.14 4.93
N PRO A 289 17.76 -25.13 5.94
CA PRO A 289 16.76 -24.07 6.11
C PRO A 289 17.36 -22.72 6.51
N ASP A 290 18.52 -22.68 7.18
CA ASP A 290 19.17 -21.41 7.57
C ASP A 290 19.58 -20.60 6.33
N ALA A 291 20.13 -21.26 5.30
CA ALA A 291 20.48 -20.62 4.03
C ALA A 291 19.25 -20.07 3.28
N ALA A 292 18.10 -20.71 3.44
CA ALA A 292 16.84 -20.20 2.88
C ALA A 292 16.30 -19.00 3.67
N ILE A 293 16.48 -18.99 5.00
CA ILE A 293 16.15 -17.83 5.82
C ILE A 293 17.03 -16.64 5.46
N GLU A 294 18.35 -16.84 5.33
CA GLU A 294 19.28 -15.79 4.84
C GLU A 294 18.85 -15.23 3.48
N HIS A 295 18.53 -16.12 2.53
CA HIS A 295 18.07 -15.70 1.21
C HIS A 295 16.76 -14.90 1.24
N LEU A 296 15.81 -15.31 2.09
CA LEU A 296 14.50 -14.68 2.18
C LEU A 296 14.49 -13.42 3.08
N ALA A 297 15.46 -13.27 3.98
CA ALA A 297 15.61 -12.09 4.82
C ALA A 297 15.84 -10.82 3.97
N GLY A 298 16.42 -10.95 2.78
CA GLY A 298 16.56 -9.84 1.82
C GLY A 298 15.23 -9.26 1.30
N TYR A 299 14.09 -9.89 1.59
CA TYR A 299 12.75 -9.36 1.31
C TYR A 299 12.15 -8.56 2.47
N ASP A 300 12.88 -8.39 3.56
CA ASP A 300 12.46 -7.62 4.74
C ASP A 300 12.99 -6.19 4.69
N PHE A 301 12.12 -5.24 4.33
CA PHE A 301 12.43 -3.82 4.25
C PHE A 301 12.12 -3.06 5.56
N GLY A 302 12.16 -3.75 6.70
CA GLY A 302 11.98 -3.13 8.02
C GLY A 302 10.55 -2.62 8.23
N GLU A 303 10.40 -1.33 8.52
CA GLU A 303 9.10 -0.70 8.84
C GLU A 303 8.12 -0.76 7.67
N GLU A 304 8.59 -0.72 6.41
CA GLU A 304 7.72 -0.84 5.24
C GLU A 304 7.03 -2.23 5.20
N THR A 305 7.77 -3.29 5.52
CA THR A 305 7.23 -4.65 5.62
C THR A 305 6.22 -4.76 6.78
N VAL A 306 6.47 -4.09 7.90
CA VAL A 306 5.54 -4.03 9.04
C VAL A 306 4.22 -3.37 8.64
N GLN A 307 4.29 -2.17 8.04
CA GLN A 307 3.11 -1.41 7.63
C GLN A 307 2.31 -2.16 6.56
N ALA A 308 2.98 -2.79 5.59
CA ALA A 308 2.34 -3.63 4.59
C ALA A 308 1.62 -4.83 5.22
N ALA A 309 2.27 -5.54 6.16
CA ALA A 309 1.66 -6.68 6.84
C ALA A 309 0.44 -6.26 7.68
N LEU A 310 0.52 -5.14 8.40
CA LEU A 310 -0.60 -4.57 9.17
C LEU A 310 -1.77 -4.16 8.28
N ALA A 311 -1.49 -3.46 7.18
CA ALA A 311 -2.53 -3.00 6.26
C ALA A 311 -3.26 -4.17 5.57
N ASN A 312 -2.55 -5.26 5.28
CA ASN A 312 -3.10 -6.46 4.65
C ASN A 312 -3.64 -7.50 5.65
N GLY A 313 -3.46 -7.29 6.96
CA GLY A 313 -3.87 -8.23 7.99
C GLY A 313 -3.05 -9.52 8.05
N TYR A 314 -1.83 -9.53 7.50
CA TYR A 314 -0.88 -10.65 7.57
C TYR A 314 -0.13 -10.67 8.90
N VAL A 315 -0.90 -10.59 9.97
CA VAL A 315 -0.44 -10.63 11.35
C VAL A 315 -1.06 -11.84 12.01
N TYR A 316 -0.23 -12.62 12.68
CA TYR A 316 -0.63 -13.88 13.28
C TYR A 316 -0.24 -13.93 14.74
N ASP A 317 -1.11 -14.54 15.56
CA ASP A 317 -0.82 -14.83 16.96
C ASP A 317 0.27 -15.92 17.08
N GLU A 318 0.26 -16.89 16.16
CA GLU A 318 1.28 -17.94 16.00
C GLU A 318 1.56 -18.16 14.51
N PRO A 319 2.78 -18.56 14.11
CA PRO A 319 3.09 -18.85 12.72
C PRO A 319 2.09 -19.87 12.14
N PRO A 320 1.45 -19.59 10.99
CA PRO A 320 0.50 -20.50 10.40
C PRO A 320 1.23 -21.78 9.95
N THR A 321 0.93 -22.89 10.63
CA THR A 321 1.48 -24.22 10.31
C THR A 321 0.36 -25.23 10.08
N GLY A 322 0.32 -25.80 8.88
CA GLY A 322 -0.47 -26.97 8.53
C GLY A 322 0.20 -28.29 8.97
N ALA A 323 -0.55 -29.39 8.93
CA ALA A 323 -0.06 -30.71 9.31
C ALA A 323 1.07 -31.26 8.41
N LEU A 324 1.23 -30.68 7.21
CA LEU A 324 2.25 -31.06 6.22
C LEU A 324 3.42 -30.06 6.19
N ASP A 325 3.43 -29.10 7.11
CA ASP A 325 4.40 -28.02 7.14
C ASP A 325 5.53 -28.37 8.10
N ARG A 326 6.73 -27.99 7.69
CA ARG A 326 7.94 -28.04 8.51
C ARG A 326 8.29 -26.62 8.93
N THR A 327 8.92 -26.48 10.08
CA THR A 327 9.34 -25.18 10.60
C THR A 327 10.84 -25.16 10.87
N ALA A 328 11.44 -23.98 10.69
CA ALA A 328 12.81 -23.69 11.09
C ALA A 328 12.89 -22.24 11.58
N THR A 329 13.80 -21.95 12.51
CA THR A 329 13.97 -20.61 13.08
C THR A 329 15.44 -20.24 13.04
N HIS A 330 15.73 -19.04 12.55
CA HIS A 330 17.07 -18.46 12.53
C HIS A 330 16.96 -16.96 12.82
N ASP A 331 17.70 -16.50 13.83
CA ASP A 331 17.57 -15.15 14.40
C ASP A 331 16.12 -14.79 14.77
N VAL A 332 15.57 -13.71 14.20
CA VAL A 332 14.20 -13.22 14.44
C VAL A 332 13.17 -13.83 13.48
N TYR A 333 13.62 -14.69 12.57
CA TYR A 333 12.79 -15.24 11.51
C TYR A 333 12.36 -16.68 11.79
N THR A 334 11.09 -16.96 11.51
CA THR A 334 10.54 -18.31 11.43
C THR A 334 10.15 -18.62 10.00
N LEU A 335 10.76 -19.66 9.45
CA LEU A 335 10.42 -20.24 8.16
C LEU A 335 9.38 -21.35 8.37
N THR A 336 8.26 -21.27 7.66
CA THR A 336 7.33 -22.41 7.49
C THR A 336 7.38 -22.87 6.05
N TYR A 337 7.54 -24.17 5.80
CA TYR A 337 7.67 -24.69 4.44
C TYR A 337 7.10 -26.10 4.31
N SER A 338 6.49 -26.40 3.17
CA SER A 338 5.99 -27.74 2.86
C SER A 338 6.51 -28.19 1.50
N PRO A 339 7.46 -29.15 1.46
CA PRO A 339 7.97 -29.70 0.21
C PRO A 339 6.88 -30.39 -0.63
N SER A 340 5.87 -30.98 0.02
CA SER A 340 4.76 -31.66 -0.66
C SER A 340 3.76 -30.68 -1.27
N LEU A 341 3.60 -29.49 -0.69
CA LEU A 341 2.70 -28.45 -1.19
C LEU A 341 3.41 -27.33 -1.98
N GLY A 342 4.74 -27.32 -2.07
CA GLY A 342 5.49 -26.33 -2.84
C GLY A 342 5.31 -24.91 -2.32
N HIS A 343 5.32 -24.70 -0.99
CA HIS A 343 5.21 -23.37 -0.40
C HIS A 343 6.33 -23.12 0.62
N VAL A 344 6.69 -21.85 0.76
CA VAL A 344 7.65 -21.35 1.74
C VAL A 344 7.17 -19.98 2.24
N ALA A 345 7.08 -19.80 3.56
CA ALA A 345 6.76 -18.52 4.17
C ALA A 345 7.85 -18.14 5.16
N LEU A 346 8.29 -16.89 5.13
CA LEU A 346 9.15 -16.29 6.15
C LEU A 346 8.32 -15.32 6.99
N LEU A 347 8.37 -15.50 8.31
CA LEU A 347 7.72 -14.64 9.29
C LEU A 347 8.76 -14.01 10.21
N ARG A 348 8.49 -12.79 10.68
CA ARG A 348 9.30 -12.09 11.69
C ARG A 348 8.44 -11.72 12.89
N GLU A 349 9.01 -11.75 14.10
CA GLU A 349 8.35 -11.14 15.25
C GLU A 349 8.28 -9.61 15.10
N TYR A 350 7.11 -9.03 15.37
CA TYR A 350 6.77 -7.63 15.10
C TYR A 350 7.74 -6.62 15.73
N ASP A 351 8.15 -6.82 16.99
CA ASP A 351 9.05 -5.91 17.72
C ASP A 351 10.54 -6.29 17.57
N ALA A 352 10.85 -7.32 16.79
CA ALA A 352 12.20 -7.85 16.70
C ALA A 352 12.99 -7.19 15.56
N THR A 353 14.20 -6.71 15.87
CA THR A 353 15.13 -6.16 14.89
C THR A 353 16.05 -7.27 14.39
N PRO A 354 16.07 -7.60 13.09
CA PRO A 354 16.98 -8.61 12.54
C PRO A 354 18.45 -8.22 12.71
N ASP A 355 19.33 -9.22 12.80
CA ASP A 355 20.78 -9.00 12.71
C ASP A 355 21.12 -8.31 11.37
N PRO A 356 21.79 -7.15 11.37
CA PRO A 356 22.22 -6.47 10.14
C PRO A 356 23.07 -7.37 9.21
N ALA A 357 23.79 -8.35 9.76
CA ALA A 357 24.58 -9.30 8.98
C ALA A 357 23.73 -10.26 8.14
N LEU A 358 22.46 -10.47 8.49
CA LEU A 358 21.50 -11.29 7.74
C LEU A 358 20.76 -10.50 6.66
N LEU A 359 20.78 -9.17 6.72
CA LEU A 359 20.09 -8.27 5.79
C LEU A 359 20.94 -7.86 4.58
N ASP A 360 22.19 -8.37 4.50
CA ASP A 360 23.17 -8.02 3.45
C ASP A 360 23.27 -6.49 3.23
N ILE A 361 23.22 -5.72 4.33
CA ILE A 361 23.52 -4.28 4.32
C ILE A 361 25.04 -4.18 4.16
N ASP A 362 25.50 -4.09 2.92
CA ASP A 362 26.91 -3.95 2.55
C ASP A 362 27.61 -2.86 3.39
N ASP A 363 28.50 -3.29 4.28
CA ASP A 363 29.60 -2.48 4.78
C ASP A 363 30.50 -2.20 3.55
N PRO A 364 30.72 -0.95 3.12
CA PRO A 364 31.23 -0.66 1.78
C PRO A 364 32.69 -1.10 1.63
N ALA A 365 32.91 -2.26 1.01
CA ALA A 365 34.22 -2.68 0.55
C ALA A 365 34.56 -2.00 -0.81
N PRO A 366 35.85 -1.70 -1.09
CA PRO A 366 36.23 -0.75 -2.12
C PRO A 366 36.02 -1.31 -3.53
N VAL A 367 35.29 -0.56 -4.35
CA VAL A 367 34.98 -0.89 -5.74
C VAL A 367 36.25 -0.95 -6.61
N GLU A 368 36.62 -2.14 -7.06
CA GLU A 368 37.65 -2.31 -8.09
C GLU A 368 37.02 -2.17 -9.48
N ARG A 369 37.32 -1.04 -10.15
CA ARG A 369 36.87 -0.72 -11.51
C ARG A 369 37.33 -1.77 -12.52
N GLN A 370 36.39 -2.45 -13.17
CA GLN A 370 36.67 -3.21 -14.39
C GLN A 370 36.33 -2.37 -15.64
N GLU A 371 37.34 -2.17 -16.48
CA GLU A 371 37.25 -1.46 -17.77
C GLU A 371 36.52 -2.29 -18.85
N PRO A 372 35.86 -1.64 -19.84
CA PRO A 372 35.00 -2.32 -20.81
C PRO A 372 35.79 -2.88 -22.00
N THR A 373 35.69 -4.19 -22.23
CA THR A 373 36.12 -4.81 -23.51
C THR A 373 34.98 -4.87 -24.51
N ALA A 374 35.20 -4.20 -25.64
CA ALA A 374 34.32 -4.12 -26.79
C ALA A 374 34.28 -5.39 -27.66
N ALA A 375 33.14 -5.48 -28.37
CA ALA A 375 32.90 -6.10 -29.68
C ALA A 375 32.69 -7.62 -29.78
N ARG A 376 31.44 -8.01 -30.10
CA ARG A 376 31.12 -8.58 -31.43
C ARG A 376 29.62 -8.50 -31.76
N GLU A 377 29.29 -7.64 -32.71
CA GLU A 377 28.02 -7.67 -33.45
C GLU A 377 27.97 -8.89 -34.39
N ALA A 378 26.77 -9.47 -34.55
CA ALA A 378 25.99 -9.41 -35.79
C ALA A 378 24.99 -10.57 -35.91
N ARG A 379 23.70 -10.25 -36.00
CA ARG A 379 22.84 -10.53 -37.18
C ARG A 379 21.36 -10.28 -36.86
N SER A 380 20.78 -9.29 -37.54
CA SER A 380 19.37 -9.27 -37.96
C SER A 380 19.32 -9.40 -39.49
N PRO A 381 18.23 -9.91 -40.09
CA PRO A 381 17.11 -9.04 -40.52
C PRO A 381 15.73 -9.75 -40.39
N ARG A 382 14.53 -9.21 -40.59
CA ARG A 382 13.90 -7.88 -40.74
C ARG A 382 12.38 -8.14 -40.86
N ALA A 383 11.58 -7.31 -40.19
CA ALA A 383 10.20 -6.86 -40.47
C ALA A 383 9.04 -7.86 -40.71
N GLU A 384 7.94 -7.68 -39.97
CA GLU A 384 6.73 -7.05 -40.53
C GLU A 384 5.77 -6.52 -39.46
N ARG A 385 5.03 -5.47 -39.85
CA ARG A 385 4.11 -4.67 -39.06
C ARG A 385 2.75 -5.37 -38.92
N SER A 386 2.10 -5.29 -37.77
CA SER A 386 0.69 -4.89 -37.69
C SER A 386 0.31 -4.57 -36.25
N GLY A 387 -0.14 -3.33 -36.02
CA GLY A 387 -0.92 -3.01 -34.83
C GLY A 387 -2.24 -3.78 -34.85
N SER A 388 -2.74 -4.11 -33.67
CA SER A 388 -4.11 -4.56 -33.50
C SER A 388 -4.60 -4.05 -32.15
N SER A 389 -5.40 -2.99 -32.25
CA SER A 389 -6.12 -2.31 -31.18
C SER A 389 -7.11 -3.24 -30.48
N TRP A 390 -7.04 -3.24 -29.16
CA TRP A 390 -7.81 -4.03 -28.19
C TRP A 390 -9.33 -3.72 -28.15
N PHE A 391 -9.87 -2.82 -28.98
CA PHE A 391 -11.32 -2.60 -29.07
C PHE A 391 -11.82 -2.46 -30.51
N GLY A 392 -12.53 -3.47 -31.01
CA GLY A 392 -13.21 -3.45 -32.31
C GLY A 392 -14.42 -4.39 -32.35
N ARG A 393 -15.62 -3.81 -32.19
CA ARG A 393 -16.94 -4.48 -32.18
C ARG A 393 -17.18 -5.26 -33.48
N ARG A 394 -17.76 -6.47 -33.37
CA ARG A 394 -18.44 -7.13 -34.50
C ARG A 394 -19.91 -6.68 -34.52
N THR A 395 -20.29 -5.94 -35.57
CA THR A 395 -21.68 -5.71 -35.95
C THR A 395 -22.27 -6.98 -36.53
N GLY A 396 -23.48 -7.32 -36.10
CA GLY A 396 -24.15 -8.57 -36.42
C GLY A 396 -24.67 -8.72 -37.85
N THR A 397 -25.15 -9.92 -38.14
CA THR A 397 -25.94 -10.22 -39.33
C THR A 397 -27.14 -11.08 -38.97
N ALA A 398 -28.30 -10.59 -39.40
CA ALA A 398 -29.62 -11.15 -39.25
C ALA A 398 -29.82 -12.44 -40.05
N SER A 399 -30.74 -13.27 -39.56
CA SER A 399 -31.23 -14.49 -40.18
C SER A 399 -32.57 -14.26 -40.87
N SER A 400 -32.65 -14.64 -42.14
CA SER A 400 -33.84 -15.10 -42.89
C SER A 400 -33.36 -15.37 -44.33
N SER A 401 -33.78 -16.34 -45.13
CA SER A 401 -34.66 -17.51 -45.03
C SER A 401 -34.60 -18.21 -46.40
N GLN A 402 -35.09 -19.45 -46.47
CA GLN A 402 -35.29 -20.29 -47.69
C GLN A 402 -34.01 -20.91 -48.29
N GLY A 403 -33.87 -22.21 -48.54
CA GLY A 403 -34.81 -23.33 -48.59
C GLY A 403 -34.82 -23.93 -50.00
N LEU A 404 -34.26 -25.12 -50.22
CA LEU A 404 -34.74 -26.11 -51.19
C LEU A 404 -34.00 -27.45 -51.10
N ALA A 405 -34.77 -28.49 -51.41
CA ALA A 405 -34.60 -29.91 -51.22
C ALA A 405 -33.58 -30.59 -52.13
N LEU A 406 -33.00 -31.71 -51.68
CA LEU A 406 -33.41 -33.08 -52.05
C LEU A 406 -32.80 -34.10 -51.09
#